data_AF-A0A1D6ICB8-F1
#
_entry.id   AF-A0A1D6ICB8-F1
#
_cell.length_a   1.000
_cell.length_b   1.000
_cell.length_c   1.000
_cell.angle_alpha   90.00
_cell.angle_beta   90.00
_cell.angle_gamma   90.00
#
_symmetry.space_group_name_H-M   'P 1'
#
loop_
_entity.id
_entity.type
_entity.pdbx_description
1 polymer ?
#
loop_
_entity_poly.entity_id
_entity_poly.type
_entity_poly.pdbx_seq_one_letter_code
_entity_poly.pdbx_strand_id
1 'polypeptide(L)'
;MTRIHRLRPLFLFVLLASLQCGAATAAAGYGGGAEGFCSAEPSSKCSGDQPLYWKVTHPTLAPAHLQDLPGFTRSVFKRDHALITPESHVFSPLPDWINTVGAYLISPAIGAHFIMYLANMQDGSKSALPPKDVERFVFVLQGSISLTVGTGTIHSLL
;
A
#
# COMPACT_ATOMS: atom_id res chain seq x y z
N MET A 1 8.91 -13.32 14.54
CA MET A 1 9.05 -12.10 15.35
C MET A 1 9.42 -10.96 14.41
N THR A 2 8.49 -10.08 14.06
CA THR A 2 8.63 -9.22 12.88
C THR A 2 8.53 -7.73 13.24
N ARG A 3 9.56 -6.93 12.99
CA ARG A 3 9.67 -5.50 13.39
C ARG A 3 9.95 -4.61 12.18
N ILE A 4 9.18 -3.53 11.99
CA ILE A 4 9.25 -2.69 10.78
C ILE A 4 9.84 -1.29 11.10
N HIS A 5 10.81 -0.80 10.30
CA HIS A 5 11.45 0.52 10.42
C HIS A 5 11.42 1.30 9.08
N ARG A 6 11.32 2.64 9.09
CA ARG A 6 11.30 3.50 7.87
C ARG A 6 12.61 4.29 7.69
N LEU A 7 13.10 4.49 6.45
CA LEU A 7 14.45 5.04 6.17
C LEU A 7 14.58 6.37 5.37
N ARG A 8 13.50 7.11 5.07
CA ARG A 8 13.48 8.43 4.33
C ARG A 8 13.79 8.35 2.80
N PRO A 9 13.71 9.44 1.98
CA PRO A 9 12.64 9.61 0.98
C PRO A 9 13.14 9.77 -0.48
N LEU A 10 12.84 8.81 -1.35
CA LEU A 10 12.73 8.93 -2.82
C LEU A 10 12.17 7.58 -3.35
N PHE A 11 11.10 7.60 -4.16
CA PHE A 11 10.28 6.46 -4.62
C PHE A 11 10.88 5.79 -5.88
N LEU A 12 10.85 4.49 -6.21
CA LEU A 12 10.08 3.27 -5.84
C LEU A 12 10.66 2.10 -6.71
N PHE A 13 10.78 0.80 -6.31
CA PHE A 13 10.95 -0.34 -7.29
C PHE A 13 10.89 -1.81 -6.75
N VAL A 14 9.95 -2.61 -7.27
CA VAL A 14 9.84 -4.08 -7.61
C VAL A 14 10.91 -5.12 -7.17
N LEU A 15 10.49 -6.39 -6.93
CA LEU A 15 11.33 -7.60 -7.04
C LEU A 15 10.48 -8.83 -7.49
N LEU A 16 10.89 -9.85 -8.26
CA LEU A 16 12.09 -10.24 -9.01
C LEU A 16 11.73 -11.44 -9.93
N ALA A 17 12.36 -11.59 -11.08
CA ALA A 17 12.53 -12.90 -11.73
C ALA A 17 13.97 -13.02 -12.25
N SER A 18 14.61 -14.14 -11.93
CA SER A 18 15.98 -14.46 -12.26
C SER A 18 16.16 -14.71 -13.76
N LEU A 19 17.21 -14.12 -14.36
CA LEU A 19 18.00 -14.78 -15.40
C LEU A 19 19.43 -14.23 -15.35
N GLN A 20 20.40 -15.13 -15.25
CA GLN A 20 21.80 -14.82 -15.41
C GLN A 20 22.07 -14.45 -16.88
N CYS A 21 23.13 -13.65 -17.08
CA CYS A 21 24.04 -13.65 -18.23
C CYS A 21 23.80 -12.62 -19.35
N GLY A 22 24.85 -11.82 -19.56
CA GLY A 22 25.42 -11.63 -20.89
C GLY A 22 24.85 -10.47 -21.72
N ALA A 23 25.69 -9.47 -21.96
CA ALA A 23 25.48 -8.53 -23.05
C ALA A 23 25.40 -9.28 -24.39
N ALA A 24 24.32 -9.08 -25.15
CA ALA A 24 24.30 -9.33 -26.60
C ALA A 24 23.20 -8.49 -27.27
N THR A 25 23.64 -7.62 -28.18
CA THR A 25 22.81 -6.96 -29.19
C THR A 25 22.26 -7.99 -30.18
N ALA A 26 20.97 -7.93 -30.52
CA ALA A 26 20.47 -8.45 -31.80
C ALA A 26 19.14 -7.80 -32.20
N ALA A 27 19.01 -7.52 -33.48
CA ALA A 27 17.88 -6.89 -34.13
C ALA A 27 16.80 -7.92 -34.57
N ALA A 28 15.65 -7.35 -34.99
CA ALA A 28 14.66 -7.86 -35.94
C ALA A 28 13.44 -8.65 -35.43
N GLY A 29 12.26 -8.30 -35.99
CA GLY A 29 11.32 -9.30 -36.52
C GLY A 29 9.88 -9.34 -35.95
N TYR A 30 8.93 -9.05 -36.84
CA TYR A 30 7.46 -9.19 -36.81
C TYR A 30 6.79 -10.38 -36.05
N GLY A 31 5.61 -10.11 -35.48
CA GLY A 31 4.34 -10.80 -35.80
C GLY A 31 3.84 -11.94 -34.90
N GLY A 32 2.58 -11.83 -34.42
CA GLY A 32 1.75 -12.96 -33.98
C GLY A 32 0.90 -12.68 -32.74
N GLY A 33 -0.41 -12.53 -32.92
CA GLY A 33 -1.36 -12.27 -31.82
C GLY A 33 -1.71 -13.50 -30.99
N ALA A 34 -2.07 -13.27 -29.72
CA ALA A 34 -2.90 -14.16 -28.93
C ALA A 34 -3.62 -13.36 -27.83
N GLU A 35 -4.90 -13.67 -27.68
CA GLU A 35 -5.88 -12.99 -26.85
C GLU A 35 -5.83 -13.51 -25.41
N GLY A 36 -6.23 -12.66 -24.45
CA GLY A 36 -6.60 -13.08 -23.10
C GLY A 36 -5.71 -12.53 -22.00
N PHE A 37 -6.37 -11.83 -21.07
CA PHE A 37 -5.88 -11.06 -19.92
C PHE A 37 -5.46 -9.63 -20.22
N CYS A 38 -6.10 -8.69 -19.52
CA CYS A 38 -5.61 -7.33 -19.36
C CYS A 38 -4.33 -7.36 -18.53
N SER A 39 -3.23 -7.79 -19.14
CA SER A 39 -1.90 -7.45 -18.67
C SER A 39 -1.75 -5.96 -18.87
N ALA A 40 -1.79 -5.20 -17.78
CA ALA A 40 -1.39 -3.80 -17.83
C ALA A 40 0.11 -3.78 -18.13
N GLU A 41 0.46 -3.58 -19.39
CA GLU A 41 1.82 -3.29 -19.81
C GLU A 41 2.33 -2.10 -18.97
N PRO A 42 3.48 -2.22 -18.28
CA PRO A 42 4.06 -1.08 -17.60
C PRO A 42 4.46 -0.10 -18.70
N SER A 43 3.72 0.99 -18.84
CA SER A 43 3.96 2.01 -19.86
C SER A 43 5.37 2.57 -19.68
N SER A 44 6.31 2.10 -20.48
CA SER A 44 7.68 2.59 -20.49
C SER A 44 7.71 3.93 -21.22
N LYS A 45 7.84 4.99 -20.41
CA LYS A 45 8.08 6.42 -20.72
C LYS A 45 6.83 7.31 -20.75
N CYS A 46 6.62 8.04 -19.66
CA CYS A 46 6.09 9.40 -19.66
C CYS A 46 6.81 10.24 -18.57
N SER A 47 6.80 11.55 -18.75
CA SER A 47 7.64 12.51 -18.03
C SER A 47 7.40 12.52 -16.50
N GLY A 48 8.46 12.40 -15.69
CA GLY A 48 8.40 12.67 -14.24
C GLY A 48 7.30 11.88 -13.50
N ASP A 49 7.16 10.60 -13.84
CA ASP A 49 6.01 9.74 -13.55
C ASP A 49 5.59 9.72 -12.07
N GLN A 50 4.26 9.80 -11.86
CA GLN A 50 3.65 9.59 -10.55
C GLN A 50 4.00 8.20 -10.01
N PRO A 51 4.25 8.04 -8.70
CA PRO A 51 4.59 6.75 -8.13
C PRO A 51 3.46 5.74 -8.32
N LEU A 52 3.81 4.45 -8.35
CA LEU A 52 2.83 3.36 -8.35
C LEU A 52 1.81 3.55 -7.22
N TYR A 53 0.54 3.25 -7.52
CA TYR A 53 -0.61 3.49 -6.64
C TYR A 53 -0.89 4.96 -6.31
N TRP A 54 -0.38 5.93 -7.08
CA TRP A 54 -0.62 7.36 -6.83
C TRP A 54 -2.07 7.72 -6.54
N LYS A 55 -3.03 7.20 -7.33
CA LYS A 55 -4.46 7.50 -7.13
C LYS A 55 -5.06 6.90 -5.84
N VAL A 56 -4.39 5.94 -5.21
CA VAL A 56 -4.82 5.40 -3.91
C VAL A 56 -4.53 6.41 -2.80
N THR A 57 -3.40 7.10 -2.87
CA THR A 57 -3.02 8.13 -1.86
C THR A 57 -3.42 9.55 -2.27
N HIS A 58 -3.67 9.78 -3.56
CA HIS A 58 -4.13 11.03 -4.15
C HIS A 58 -5.38 10.76 -5.02
N PRO A 59 -6.53 10.47 -4.39
CA PRO A 59 -7.75 10.16 -5.12
C PRO A 59 -8.20 11.34 -5.97
N THR A 60 -8.73 11.04 -7.16
CA THR A 60 -9.27 12.07 -8.08
C THR A 60 -10.35 12.92 -7.40
N LEU A 61 -11.19 12.30 -6.57
CA LEU A 61 -12.13 12.99 -5.70
C LEU A 61 -11.61 12.97 -4.25
N ALA A 62 -10.77 13.96 -3.92
CA ALA A 62 -10.17 14.11 -2.61
C ALA A 62 -11.13 14.76 -1.59
N PRO A 63 -10.92 14.55 -0.28
CA PRO A 63 -11.73 15.21 0.76
C PRO A 63 -11.74 16.74 0.65
N ALA A 64 -10.63 17.34 0.18
CA ALA A 64 -10.53 18.79 -0.06
C ALA A 64 -11.56 19.32 -1.07
N HIS A 65 -12.03 18.48 -2.01
CA HIS A 65 -13.06 18.89 -2.99
C HIS A 65 -14.48 18.89 -2.40
N LEU A 66 -14.67 18.41 -1.16
CA LEU A 66 -15.98 18.25 -0.53
C LEU A 66 -16.22 19.22 0.63
N GLN A 67 -15.30 20.17 0.87
CA GLN A 67 -15.34 21.04 2.05
C GLN A 67 -16.57 21.96 2.10
N ASP A 68 -17.12 22.31 0.93
CA ASP A 68 -18.32 23.17 0.81
C ASP A 68 -19.64 22.39 0.87
N LEU A 69 -19.59 21.07 1.11
CA LEU A 69 -20.75 20.18 1.19
C LEU A 69 -20.89 19.61 2.62
N PRO A 70 -21.54 20.34 3.55
CA PRO A 70 -21.60 19.93 4.94
C PRO A 70 -22.28 18.57 5.12
N GLY A 71 -21.57 17.63 5.77
CA GLY A 71 -22.06 16.29 6.04
C GLY A 71 -22.07 15.35 4.83
N PHE A 72 -21.60 15.78 3.66
CA PHE A 72 -21.54 14.91 2.49
C PHE A 72 -20.43 13.86 2.64
N THR A 73 -20.79 12.59 2.41
CA THR A 73 -19.85 11.48 2.31
C THR A 73 -20.36 10.44 1.33
N ARG A 74 -19.45 9.79 0.61
CA ARG A 74 -19.76 8.62 -0.22
C ARG A 74 -19.70 7.31 0.56
N SER A 75 -19.26 7.35 1.82
CA SER A 75 -19.17 6.17 2.67
C SER A 75 -20.56 5.68 3.06
N VAL A 76 -20.73 4.36 3.02
CA VAL A 76 -21.98 3.69 3.35
C VAL A 76 -21.66 2.45 4.17
N PHE A 77 -22.33 2.30 5.31
CA PHE A 77 -22.28 1.10 6.14
C PHE A 77 -23.64 0.41 6.13
N LYS A 78 -23.67 -0.86 5.73
CA LYS A 78 -24.86 -1.73 5.72
C LYS A 78 -24.57 -3.03 6.46
N ARG A 79 -25.62 -3.84 6.62
CA ARG A 79 -25.60 -5.10 7.38
C ARG A 79 -24.56 -6.10 6.86
N ASP A 80 -24.38 -6.19 5.55
CA ASP A 80 -23.57 -7.22 4.88
C ASP A 80 -22.42 -6.66 4.05
N HIS A 81 -22.26 -5.33 3.97
CA HIS A 81 -21.17 -4.69 3.26
C HIS A 81 -20.92 -3.26 3.78
N ALA A 82 -19.72 -2.76 3.48
CA ALA A 82 -19.36 -1.38 3.72
C ALA A 82 -18.59 -0.82 2.51
N LEU A 83 -18.90 0.42 2.14
CA LEU A 83 -18.11 1.25 1.25
C LEU A 83 -17.46 2.33 2.12
N ILE A 84 -16.14 2.30 2.26
CA ILE A 84 -15.38 3.24 3.09
C ILE A 84 -14.49 4.07 2.17
N THR A 85 -14.67 5.38 2.21
CA THR A 85 -14.04 6.34 1.30
C THR A 85 -13.08 7.28 2.01
N PRO A 86 -12.11 7.90 1.28
CA PRO A 86 -11.03 8.69 1.89
C PRO A 86 -11.49 9.81 2.83
N GLU A 87 -12.62 10.46 2.53
CA GLU A 87 -13.18 11.53 3.35
C GLU A 87 -13.73 11.06 4.71
N SER A 88 -13.92 9.75 4.92
CA SER A 88 -14.41 9.17 6.18
C SER A 88 -13.35 8.37 6.95
N HIS A 89 -12.09 8.42 6.53
CA HIS A 89 -10.99 7.82 7.29
C HIS A 89 -10.75 8.60 8.60
N VAL A 90 -10.79 7.89 9.73
CA VAL A 90 -10.50 8.47 11.04
C VAL A 90 -9.09 8.07 11.46
N PHE A 91 -8.15 9.02 11.39
CA PHE A 91 -6.76 8.81 11.78
C PHE A 91 -6.54 9.09 13.27
N SER A 92 -5.93 8.14 13.97
CA SER A 92 -5.53 8.24 15.37
C SER A 92 -4.17 7.58 15.57
N PRO A 93 -3.36 7.98 16.57
CA PRO A 93 -2.15 7.24 16.94
C PRO A 93 -2.44 5.75 17.14
N LEU A 94 -1.65 4.88 16.51
CA LEU A 94 -1.79 3.44 16.70
C LEU A 94 -1.19 3.01 18.05
N PRO A 95 -1.91 2.24 18.88
CA PRO A 95 -1.39 1.79 20.18
C PRO A 95 -0.07 1.03 20.03
N ASP A 96 0.91 1.37 20.86
CA ASP A 96 2.26 0.78 20.89
C ASP A 96 3.13 1.02 19.63
N TRP A 97 2.62 1.74 18.62
CA TRP A 97 3.43 2.16 17.47
C TRP A 97 4.12 3.49 17.77
N ILE A 98 5.31 3.67 17.19
CA ILE A 98 6.08 4.90 17.30
C ILE A 98 5.83 5.73 16.05
N ASN A 99 5.52 7.02 16.22
CA ASN A 99 5.35 8.02 15.16
C ASN A 99 4.48 7.55 13.98
N THR A 100 3.36 6.89 14.29
CA THR A 100 2.45 6.33 13.29
C THR A 100 1.01 6.65 13.67
N VAL A 101 0.26 7.20 12.73
CA VAL A 101 -1.21 7.30 12.83
C VAL A 101 -1.83 6.26 11.93
N GLY A 102 -2.97 5.71 12.34
CA GLY A 102 -3.69 4.73 11.55
C GLY A 102 -5.19 4.99 11.54
N ALA A 103 -5.83 4.46 10.51
CA ALA A 103 -7.28 4.49 10.33
C ALA A 103 -7.80 3.06 10.16
N TYR A 104 -8.56 2.58 11.14
CA TYR A 104 -9.23 1.28 11.06
C TYR A 104 -10.39 1.35 10.08
N LEU A 105 -10.38 0.49 9.07
CA LEU A 105 -11.42 0.38 8.05
C LEU A 105 -12.37 -0.77 8.37
N ILE A 106 -11.82 -1.97 8.65
CA ILE A 106 -12.59 -3.19 8.92
C ILE A 106 -12.15 -3.76 10.28
N SER A 107 -13.12 -4.24 11.07
CA SER A 107 -12.84 -4.89 12.36
C SER A 107 -13.90 -5.97 12.68
N PRO A 108 -13.67 -6.83 13.68
CA PRO A 108 -14.68 -7.79 14.15
C PRO A 108 -16.01 -7.18 14.60
N ALA A 109 -16.05 -5.88 14.92
CA ALA A 109 -17.30 -5.18 15.24
C ALA A 109 -18.31 -5.18 14.09
N ILE A 110 -17.86 -5.40 12.85
CA ILE A 110 -18.72 -5.50 11.66
C ILE A 110 -18.92 -6.96 11.20
N GLY A 111 -18.54 -7.95 12.02
CA GLY A 111 -18.67 -9.38 11.70
C GLY A 111 -17.53 -9.97 10.88
N ALA A 112 -16.44 -9.21 10.65
CA ALA A 112 -15.25 -9.71 9.97
C ALA A 112 -14.35 -10.53 10.90
N HIS A 113 -13.63 -11.52 10.36
CA HIS A 113 -12.67 -12.33 11.11
C HIS A 113 -11.23 -11.82 10.97
N PHE A 114 -11.07 -10.58 10.50
CA PHE A 114 -9.80 -9.91 10.31
C PHE A 114 -9.95 -8.41 10.60
N ILE A 115 -8.81 -7.73 10.70
CA ILE A 115 -8.75 -6.27 10.83
C ILE A 115 -8.04 -5.71 9.60
N MET A 116 -8.60 -4.65 9.01
CA MET A 116 -7.96 -3.88 7.94
C MET A 116 -7.82 -2.44 8.41
N TYR A 117 -6.62 -1.88 8.29
CA TYR A 117 -6.36 -0.49 8.64
C TYR A 117 -5.28 0.10 7.73
N LEU A 118 -5.34 1.40 7.52
CA LEU A 118 -4.28 2.17 6.89
C LEU A 118 -3.32 2.63 7.98
N ALA A 119 -2.02 2.51 7.76
CA ALA A 119 -0.99 3.01 8.67
C ALA A 119 -0.13 4.04 7.95
N ASN A 120 -0.22 5.30 8.40
CA ASN A 120 0.63 6.38 7.94
C ASN A 120 1.86 6.51 8.85
N MET A 121 2.94 5.87 8.40
CA MET A 121 4.22 5.79 9.10
C MET A 121 5.12 6.96 8.72
N GLN A 122 5.44 7.82 9.70
CA GLN A 122 6.34 8.96 9.52
C GLN A 122 7.82 8.57 9.67
N ASP A 123 8.73 9.52 9.52
CA ASP A 123 10.17 9.27 9.72
C ASP A 123 10.47 8.80 11.16
N GLY A 124 11.33 7.80 11.31
CA GLY A 124 11.66 7.21 12.61
C GLY A 124 10.54 6.36 13.23
N SER A 125 9.47 6.08 12.47
CA SER A 125 8.37 5.22 12.92
C SER A 125 8.78 3.76 13.12
N LYS A 126 8.07 3.10 14.03
CA LYS A 126 8.26 1.68 14.35
C LYS A 126 6.90 1.03 14.61
N SER A 127 6.68 -0.16 14.05
CA SER A 127 5.48 -0.92 14.33
C SER A 127 5.53 -1.65 15.67
N ALA A 128 4.37 -1.81 16.31
CA ALA A 128 4.20 -2.72 17.43
C ALA A 128 4.19 -4.18 16.97
N LEU A 129 4.49 -5.12 17.87
CA LEU A 129 4.26 -6.54 17.61
C LEU A 129 2.75 -6.82 17.52
N PRO A 130 2.30 -7.77 16.68
CA PRO A 130 0.92 -8.22 16.76
C PRO A 130 0.66 -8.92 18.11
N PRO A 131 -0.59 -8.94 18.60
CA PRO A 131 -0.97 -9.76 19.74
C PRO A 131 -0.60 -11.23 19.54
N LYS A 132 -0.56 -12.00 20.63
CA LYS A 132 -0.28 -13.43 20.57
C LYS A 132 -1.29 -14.13 19.65
N ASP A 133 -0.79 -15.04 18.83
CA ASP A 133 -1.59 -15.86 17.89
C ASP A 133 -2.35 -15.05 16.83
N VAL A 134 -1.94 -13.79 16.59
CA VAL A 134 -2.47 -12.94 15.51
C VAL A 134 -1.47 -12.86 14.36
N GLU A 135 -1.89 -13.30 13.19
CA GLU A 135 -1.15 -13.13 11.95
C GLU A 135 -1.29 -11.70 11.40
N ARG A 136 -0.26 -11.22 10.72
CA ARG A 136 -0.24 -9.87 10.13
C ARG A 136 0.32 -9.91 8.72
N PHE A 137 -0.47 -9.36 7.79
CA PHE A 137 -0.05 -9.04 6.44
C PHE A 137 0.14 -7.53 6.30
N VAL A 138 1.13 -7.10 5.51
CA VAL A 138 1.43 -5.68 5.27
C VAL A 138 1.64 -5.47 3.77
N PHE A 139 1.04 -4.40 3.23
CA PHE A 139 1.18 -3.98 1.84
C PHE A 139 1.56 -2.51 1.79
N VAL A 140 2.61 -2.17 1.05
CA VAL A 140 3.12 -0.80 0.97
C VAL A 140 2.38 -0.07 -0.15
N LEU A 141 1.59 0.93 0.22
CA LEU A 141 0.88 1.79 -0.75
C LEU A 141 1.74 2.97 -1.19
N GLN A 142 2.58 3.47 -0.28
CA GLN A 142 3.38 4.65 -0.50
C GLN A 142 4.64 4.62 0.37
N GLY A 143 5.80 4.57 -0.29
CA GLY A 143 7.12 4.78 0.29
C GLY A 143 7.89 3.48 0.39
N SER A 144 8.65 3.33 1.47
CA SER A 144 9.38 2.09 1.73
C SER A 144 9.39 1.80 3.22
N ILE A 145 9.45 0.52 3.56
CA ILE A 145 9.59 0.05 4.94
C ILE A 145 10.59 -1.11 4.99
N SER A 146 11.37 -1.18 6.06
CA SER A 146 12.30 -2.28 6.36
C SER A 146 11.62 -3.25 7.31
N LEU A 147 11.26 -4.44 6.84
CA LEU A 147 10.71 -5.53 7.63
C LEU A 147 11.83 -6.43 8.15
N THR A 148 12.01 -6.49 9.46
CA THR A 148 12.92 -7.44 10.11
C THR A 148 12.14 -8.67 10.52
N VAL A 149 12.44 -9.87 10.00
CA VAL A 149 11.77 -11.14 10.33
C VAL A 149 12.70 -12.05 11.14
N GLY A 150 12.25 -12.50 12.30
CA GLY A 150 12.96 -13.52 13.09
C GLY A 150 14.29 -13.04 13.65
N THR A 151 15.34 -13.85 13.51
CA THR A 151 16.68 -13.64 14.09
C THR A 151 17.56 -12.65 13.31
N GLY A 152 16.97 -11.75 12.53
CA GLY A 152 17.69 -10.58 12.00
C GLY A 152 17.70 -10.40 10.49
N THR A 153 16.96 -11.21 9.71
CA THR A 153 16.84 -10.97 8.27
C THR A 153 16.00 -9.72 8.03
N ILE A 154 16.59 -8.72 7.36
CA ILE A 154 15.91 -7.46 7.02
C ILE A 154 15.54 -7.50 5.52
N HIS A 155 14.26 -7.30 5.24
CA HIS A 155 13.71 -7.16 3.90
C HIS A 155 13.22 -5.73 3.69
N SER A 156 13.57 -5.12 2.56
CA SER A 156 13.01 -3.83 2.16
C SER A 156 11.74 -4.06 1.35
N LEU A 157 10.63 -3.44 1.75
CA LEU A 157 9.35 -3.45 1.03
C LEU A 157 9.11 -2.06 0.43
N LEU A 158 8.64 -2.03 -0.81
CA LEU A 158 8.43 -0.85 -1.64
C LEU A 158 6.97 -0.79 -2.11
#